data_AF-A0AA97H9Y9-F1
#
_entry.id   AF-A0AA97H9Y9-F1
#
_cell.length_a   1.000
_cell.length_b   1.000
_cell.length_c   1.000
_cell.angle_alpha   90.00
_cell.angle_beta   90.00
_cell.angle_gamma   90.00
#
_symmetry.space_group_name_H-M   'P 1'
#
loop_
_entity.id
_entity.type
_entity.pdbx_description
1 polymer ?
#
loop_
_entity_poly.entity_id
_entity_poly.type
_entity_poly.pdbx_seq_one_letter_code
_entity_poly.pdbx_strand_id
1 'polypeptide(L)'
;MAIDLIECSICQTDEHVKLVERLTGTQKKLGCTSCEHEWLRGEPARQKIQLPTLDEIKKKFPKPGDVDPEKLTRANELKSEFLSREPEPVPNVAPYWAKYQQLFSAGGLLKADPQDLKDFANSNVGANPGNMSVFNEAWNEMGPDAGAARVRKAVEYLLRGTSPVDLEDRLTALINDTTPYGMKGFKESLLTKVLCIIYPDRYLTILKYTGEAGKREIARSLWGIELPDPERVDWTIGRLILWSNDLLLALLGDGFRHQQHASEFLWWAKDKA
;
A
#
# COMPACT_ATOMS: atom_id res chain seq x y z
N MET A 1 20.48 -27.63 31.14
CA MET A 1 20.68 -26.49 32.06
C MET A 1 22.17 -26.24 32.11
N ALA A 2 22.65 -25.14 31.53
CA ALA A 2 24.08 -24.82 31.55
C ALA A 2 24.45 -24.38 32.98
N ILE A 3 25.39 -25.08 33.60
CA ILE A 3 25.92 -24.72 34.91
C ILE A 3 26.69 -23.41 34.71
N ASP A 4 26.11 -22.34 35.22
CA ASP A 4 26.56 -20.98 35.05
C ASP A 4 27.73 -20.74 36.04
N LEU A 5 28.94 -21.21 35.72
CA LEU A 5 30.13 -21.07 36.57
C LEU A 5 30.45 -19.57 36.82
N ILE A 6 30.42 -19.14 38.08
CA ILE A 6 30.75 -17.76 38.56
C ILE A 6 32.20 -17.74 39.07
N GLU A 7 33.08 -18.53 38.47
CA GLU A 7 34.45 -18.66 38.96
C GLU A 7 35.34 -17.57 38.38
N CYS A 8 36.24 -17.04 39.21
CA CYS A 8 37.32 -16.20 38.75
C CYS A 8 38.30 -17.05 37.91
N SER A 9 38.60 -16.65 36.68
CA SER A 9 39.53 -17.36 35.79
C SER A 9 40.96 -17.50 36.36
N ILE A 10 41.38 -16.56 37.21
CA ILE A 10 42.70 -16.56 37.85
C ILE A 10 42.73 -17.43 39.11
N CYS A 11 41.78 -17.25 40.03
CA CYS A 11 41.75 -17.98 41.31
C CYS A 11 41.04 -19.33 41.23
N GLN A 12 40.33 -19.61 40.12
CA GLN A 12 39.52 -20.81 39.90
C GLN A 12 38.53 -21.11 41.04
N THR A 13 38.02 -20.06 41.67
CA THR A 13 37.06 -20.11 42.77
C THR A 13 36.07 -18.95 42.64
N ASP A 14 34.86 -19.14 43.15
CA ASP A 14 33.81 -18.13 43.25
C ASP A 14 33.79 -17.42 44.62
N GLU A 15 34.53 -17.92 45.62
CA GLU A 15 34.52 -17.42 47.01
C GLU A 15 34.91 -15.94 47.13
N HIS A 16 35.70 -15.43 46.18
CA HIS A 16 36.20 -14.05 46.17
C HIS A 16 35.54 -13.19 45.09
N VAL A 17 34.52 -13.71 44.41
CA VAL A 17 33.87 -13.00 43.30
C VAL A 17 32.76 -12.11 43.83
N LYS A 18 32.86 -10.82 43.54
CA LYS A 18 31.86 -9.81 43.88
C LYS A 18 31.32 -9.14 42.63
N LEU A 19 30.05 -8.74 42.72
CA LEU A 19 29.44 -7.88 41.73
C LEU A 19 29.98 -6.45 41.90
N VAL A 20 30.68 -5.96 40.90
CA VAL A 20 31.20 -4.59 40.85
C VAL A 20 30.11 -3.64 40.36
N GLU A 21 29.43 -3.99 39.28
CA GLU A 21 28.43 -3.12 38.66
C GLU A 21 27.37 -3.94 37.89
N ARG A 22 26.12 -3.46 37.88
CA ARG A 22 25.08 -3.97 36.97
C ARG A 22 24.99 -3.06 35.76
N LEU A 23 25.23 -3.62 34.57
CA LEU A 23 25.11 -2.91 33.29
C LEU A 23 23.72 -3.13 32.69
N THR A 24 23.46 -2.55 31.52
CA THR A 24 22.17 -2.66 30.84
C THR A 24 21.90 -4.09 30.35
N GLY A 25 20.66 -4.56 30.48
CA GLY A 25 20.25 -5.90 30.02
C GLY A 25 20.50 -6.95 31.10
N THR A 26 21.09 -8.10 30.71
CA THR A 26 21.55 -9.12 31.68
C THR A 26 23.04 -8.98 32.01
N GLN A 27 23.72 -8.01 31.39
CA GLN A 27 25.15 -7.76 31.55
C GLN A 27 25.51 -7.23 32.94
N LYS A 28 26.56 -7.78 33.53
CA LYS A 28 27.08 -7.41 34.85
C LYS A 28 28.61 -7.42 34.80
N LYS A 29 29.23 -6.52 35.56
CA LYS A 29 30.67 -6.49 35.80
C LYS A 29 30.96 -7.18 37.13
N LEU A 30 31.73 -8.25 37.08
CA LEU A 30 32.21 -9.01 38.23
C LEU A 30 33.68 -8.69 38.49
N GLY A 31 34.10 -8.79 39.75
CA GLY A 31 35.48 -8.55 40.17
C GLY A 31 35.89 -9.52 41.27
N CYS A 32 37.10 -10.04 41.21
CA CYS A 32 37.65 -10.90 42.26
C CYS A 32 38.40 -10.07 43.30
N THR A 33 38.03 -10.16 44.57
CA THR A 33 38.69 -9.40 45.65
C THR A 33 40.06 -9.93 46.04
N SER A 34 40.45 -11.10 45.54
CA SER A 34 41.75 -11.72 45.85
C SER A 34 42.84 -11.38 44.82
N CYS A 35 42.49 -11.32 43.52
CA CYS A 35 43.44 -11.02 42.45
C CYS A 35 43.12 -9.74 41.67
N GLU A 36 42.09 -8.99 42.11
CA GLU A 36 41.61 -7.74 41.50
C GLU A 36 41.18 -7.86 40.03
N HIS A 37 41.03 -9.09 39.50
CA HIS A 37 40.59 -9.30 38.13
C HIS A 37 39.12 -8.97 37.96
N GLU A 38 38.78 -8.19 36.94
CA GLU A 38 37.41 -7.82 36.58
C GLU A 38 37.01 -8.35 35.20
N TRP A 39 35.78 -8.83 35.06
CA TRP A 39 35.25 -9.31 33.79
C TRP A 39 33.75 -9.04 33.64
N LEU A 40 33.27 -9.05 32.39
CA LEU A 40 31.85 -8.87 32.06
C LEU A 40 31.18 -10.22 31.87
N ARG A 41 29.92 -10.32 32.29
CA ARG A 41 29.08 -11.51 32.15
C ARG A 41 27.66 -11.14 31.76
N GLY A 42 27.03 -11.93 30.91
CA GLY A 42 25.68 -11.68 30.40
C GLY A 42 25.69 -10.85 29.11
N GLU A 43 24.51 -10.62 28.55
CA GLU A 43 24.35 -9.92 27.27
C GLU A 43 23.97 -8.45 27.50
N PRO A 44 24.59 -7.51 26.75
CA PRO A 44 24.15 -6.12 26.77
C PRO A 44 22.70 -6.05 26.29
N ALA A 45 21.94 -5.07 26.80
CA ALA A 45 20.59 -4.84 26.30
C ALA A 45 20.61 -4.64 24.78
N ARG A 46 19.84 -5.44 24.04
CA ARG A 46 19.64 -5.20 22.61
C ARG A 46 19.08 -3.78 22.45
N GLN A 47 19.82 -2.94 21.74
CA GLN A 47 19.33 -1.62 21.37
C GLN A 47 18.06 -1.82 20.53
N LYS A 48 16.94 -1.29 21.00
CA LYS A 48 15.72 -1.22 20.18
C LYS A 48 16.02 -0.24 19.05
N ILE A 49 16.20 -0.76 17.84
CA ILE A 49 16.22 0.07 16.63
C ILE A 49 14.86 0.74 16.57
N GLN A 50 14.85 2.07 16.67
CA GLN A 50 13.61 2.82 16.50
C GLN A 50 13.21 2.72 15.02
N LEU A 51 12.01 2.21 14.77
CA LEU A 51 11.46 2.17 13.42
C LEU A 51 11.18 3.62 12.96
N PRO A 52 11.48 3.96 11.70
CA PRO A 52 11.21 5.29 11.17
C PRO A 52 9.71 5.60 11.23
N THR A 53 9.41 6.87 11.52
CA THR A 53 8.04 7.39 11.51
C THR A 53 7.45 7.43 10.10
N LEU A 54 6.12 7.52 10.01
CA LEU A 54 5.43 7.61 8.71
C LEU A 54 5.90 8.82 7.90
N ASP A 55 6.14 9.96 8.54
CA ASP A 55 6.65 11.17 7.86
C ASP A 55 8.07 10.99 7.33
N GLU A 56 8.95 10.31 8.07
CA GLU A 56 10.30 9.99 7.61
C GLU A 56 10.30 9.02 6.44
N ILE A 57 9.39 8.04 6.47
CA ILE A 57 9.16 7.12 5.36
C ILE A 57 8.66 7.90 4.13
N LYS A 58 7.65 8.75 4.30
CA LYS A 58 7.05 9.53 3.20
C LYS A 58 8.05 10.49 2.56
N LYS A 59 8.98 11.07 3.33
CA LYS A 59 10.04 11.94 2.79
C LYS A 59 10.99 11.25 1.81
N LYS A 60 11.15 9.93 1.92
CA LYS A 60 11.98 9.08 1.05
C LYS A 60 11.23 8.61 -0.20
N PHE A 61 9.91 8.81 -0.28
CA PHE A 61 9.13 8.47 -1.47
C PHE A 61 9.52 9.40 -2.64
N PRO A 62 9.59 8.89 -3.89
CA PRO A 62 9.90 9.72 -5.04
C PRO A 62 8.98 10.93 -5.21
N LYS A 63 9.51 12.03 -5.73
CA LYS A 63 8.84 13.33 -5.87
C LYS A 63 8.93 13.80 -7.33
N PRO A 64 8.06 14.75 -7.74
CA PRO A 64 8.13 15.33 -9.07
C PRO A 64 9.50 15.93 -9.42
N GLY A 65 10.22 16.46 -8.43
CA GLY A 65 11.56 17.01 -8.61
C GLY A 65 12.66 15.97 -8.84
N ASP A 66 12.38 14.68 -8.68
CA ASP A 66 13.34 13.60 -8.92
C ASP A 66 13.38 13.16 -10.40
N VAL A 67 12.55 13.77 -11.26
CA VAL A 67 12.46 13.46 -12.70
C VAL A 67 13.54 14.18 -13.48
N ASP A 68 14.17 13.45 -14.41
CA ASP A 68 15.08 14.01 -15.39
C ASP A 68 14.37 15.09 -16.26
N PRO A 69 14.89 16.32 -16.37
CA PRO A 69 14.30 17.37 -17.20
C PRO A 69 14.00 16.95 -18.65
N GLU A 70 14.81 16.07 -19.26
CA GLU A 70 14.57 15.57 -20.61
C GLU A 70 13.32 14.68 -20.66
N LYS A 71 13.18 13.78 -19.68
CA LYS A 71 11.98 12.92 -19.54
C LYS A 71 10.74 13.74 -19.25
N LEU A 72 10.85 14.76 -18.39
CA LEU A 72 9.74 15.67 -18.11
C LEU A 72 9.30 16.44 -19.36
N THR A 73 10.26 16.94 -20.15
CA THR A 73 9.98 17.62 -21.42
C THR A 73 9.26 16.69 -22.38
N ARG A 74 9.76 15.47 -22.55
CA ARG A 74 9.15 14.45 -23.42
C ARG A 74 7.71 14.10 -23.00
N ALA A 75 7.47 13.93 -21.70
CA ALA A 75 6.13 13.66 -21.18
C ALA A 75 5.16 14.82 -21.45
N ASN A 76 5.63 16.06 -21.36
CA ASN A 76 4.83 17.25 -21.66
C ASN A 76 4.50 17.41 -23.16
N GLU A 77 5.42 17.02 -24.05
CA GLU A 77 5.14 16.94 -25.49
C GLU A 77 4.05 15.93 -25.79
N LEU A 78 4.16 14.72 -25.24
CA LEU A 78 3.14 13.67 -25.36
C LEU A 78 1.80 14.13 -24.82
N LYS A 79 1.78 14.82 -23.67
CA LYS A 79 0.56 15.40 -23.11
C LYS A 79 -0.08 16.41 -24.06
N SER A 80 0.73 17.30 -24.64
CA SER A 80 0.23 18.32 -25.59
C SER A 80 -0.36 17.66 -26.84
N GLU A 81 0.30 16.62 -27.37
CA GLU A 81 -0.21 15.81 -28.48
C GLU A 81 -1.55 15.17 -28.14
N PHE A 82 -1.66 14.54 -26.96
CA PHE A 82 -2.90 13.90 -26.52
C PHE A 82 -4.05 14.88 -26.36
N LEU A 83 -3.82 16.01 -25.67
CA LEU A 83 -4.84 17.02 -25.44
C LEU A 83 -5.36 17.66 -26.73
N SER A 84 -4.49 17.82 -27.75
CA SER A 84 -4.89 18.34 -29.06
C SER A 84 -5.89 17.46 -29.82
N ARG A 85 -5.98 16.17 -29.46
CA ARG A 85 -6.89 15.21 -30.11
C ARG A 85 -8.31 15.27 -29.58
N GLU A 86 -8.51 15.92 -28.43
CA GLU A 86 -9.78 16.03 -27.72
C GLU A 86 -10.63 14.74 -27.76
N PRO A 87 -10.16 13.64 -27.14
CA PRO A 87 -10.91 12.40 -27.15
C PRO A 87 -12.31 12.59 -26.54
N GLU A 88 -13.32 12.07 -27.25
CA GLU A 88 -14.70 12.09 -26.78
C GLU A 88 -14.86 11.23 -25.51
N PRO A 89 -15.55 11.73 -24.47
CA PRO A 89 -15.81 10.95 -23.27
C PRO A 89 -16.56 9.66 -23.59
N VAL A 90 -16.18 8.56 -22.95
CA VAL A 90 -16.87 7.27 -23.11
C VAL A 90 -18.29 7.38 -22.50
N PRO A 91 -19.38 7.28 -23.29
CA PRO A 91 -20.72 7.71 -22.86
C PRO A 91 -21.30 6.97 -21.65
N ASN A 92 -20.91 5.70 -21.45
CA ASN A 92 -21.46 4.86 -20.38
C ASN A 92 -20.73 5.04 -19.04
N VAL A 93 -19.61 5.77 -18.99
CA VAL A 93 -18.82 5.87 -17.76
C VAL A 93 -19.49 6.75 -16.72
N ALA A 94 -19.95 7.95 -17.09
CA ALA A 94 -20.60 8.85 -16.14
C ALA A 94 -21.90 8.25 -15.52
N PRO A 95 -22.82 7.64 -16.29
CA PRO A 95 -23.97 6.95 -15.71
C PRO A 95 -23.58 5.76 -14.82
N TYR A 96 -22.57 4.99 -15.22
CA TYR A 96 -22.07 3.86 -14.43
C TYR A 96 -21.46 4.34 -13.10
N TRP A 97 -20.67 5.42 -13.10
CA TRP A 97 -20.09 6.00 -11.88
C TRP A 97 -21.18 6.54 -10.96
N ALA A 98 -22.15 7.27 -11.50
CA ALA A 98 -23.29 7.77 -10.71
C ALA A 98 -24.05 6.64 -10.02
N LYS A 99 -24.34 5.53 -10.74
CA LYS A 99 -24.96 4.33 -10.16
C LYS A 99 -24.15 3.79 -8.98
N TYR A 100 -22.84 3.60 -9.15
CA TYR A 100 -22.02 2.97 -8.11
C TYR A 100 -21.63 3.92 -6.97
N GLN A 101 -21.59 5.24 -7.20
CA GLN A 101 -21.51 6.23 -6.12
C GLN A 101 -22.74 6.16 -5.22
N GLN A 102 -23.94 6.11 -5.81
CA GLN A 102 -25.16 5.94 -5.04
C GLN A 102 -25.18 4.59 -4.31
N LEU A 103 -24.80 3.50 -5.00
CA LEU A 103 -24.76 2.16 -4.42
C LEU A 103 -23.76 2.04 -3.27
N PHE A 104 -22.57 2.65 -3.36
CA PHE A 104 -21.56 2.60 -2.30
C PHE A 104 -21.70 3.71 -1.24
N SER A 105 -22.73 4.55 -1.34
CA SER A 105 -23.13 5.46 -0.26
C SER A 105 -23.48 4.68 1.02
N ALA A 106 -23.43 5.34 2.19
CA ALA A 106 -23.72 4.69 3.47
C ALA A 106 -25.10 4.00 3.50
N GLY A 107 -26.12 4.64 2.93
CA GLY A 107 -27.47 4.07 2.83
C GLY A 107 -27.64 3.08 1.68
N GLY A 108 -26.99 3.33 0.53
CA GLY A 108 -27.07 2.47 -0.64
C GLY A 108 -26.45 1.10 -0.42
N LEU A 109 -25.30 1.05 0.26
CA LEU A 109 -24.51 -0.17 0.36
C LEU A 109 -25.24 -1.27 1.13
N LEU A 110 -25.97 -0.89 2.17
CA LEU A 110 -26.79 -1.80 2.97
C LEU A 110 -27.90 -2.47 2.17
N LYS A 111 -28.41 -1.79 1.15
CA LYS A 111 -29.54 -2.23 0.31
C LYS A 111 -29.13 -2.70 -1.07
N ALA A 112 -27.84 -2.66 -1.40
CA ALA A 112 -27.33 -2.99 -2.72
C ALA A 112 -27.76 -4.40 -3.15
N ASP A 113 -28.23 -4.57 -4.38
CA ASP A 113 -28.56 -5.88 -4.92
C ASP A 113 -27.28 -6.74 -5.03
N PRO A 114 -27.29 -8.03 -4.64
CA PRO A 114 -26.16 -8.93 -4.87
C PRO A 114 -25.65 -8.93 -6.31
N GLN A 115 -26.54 -8.86 -7.30
CA GLN A 115 -26.19 -8.84 -8.71
C GLN A 115 -25.45 -7.55 -9.07
N ASP A 116 -25.88 -6.39 -8.58
CA ASP A 116 -25.18 -5.13 -8.83
C ASP A 116 -23.72 -5.15 -8.32
N LEU A 117 -23.48 -5.79 -7.18
CA LEU A 117 -22.14 -5.97 -6.61
C LEU A 117 -21.29 -6.96 -7.42
N LYS A 118 -21.91 -8.01 -7.97
CA LYS A 118 -21.24 -8.96 -8.87
C LYS A 118 -20.91 -8.30 -10.22
N ASP A 119 -21.83 -7.51 -10.76
CA ASP A 119 -21.66 -6.77 -12.01
C ASP A 119 -20.57 -5.70 -11.88
N PHE A 120 -20.50 -5.03 -10.72
CA PHE A 120 -19.43 -4.09 -10.42
C PHE A 120 -18.04 -4.71 -10.61
N ALA A 121 -17.88 -5.91 -10.04
CA ALA A 121 -16.63 -6.63 -10.03
C ALA A 121 -16.23 -7.09 -11.44
N ASN A 122 -17.19 -7.44 -12.28
CA ASN A 122 -16.95 -7.98 -13.63
C ASN A 122 -17.01 -6.92 -14.75
N SER A 123 -17.41 -5.68 -14.44
CA SER A 123 -17.48 -4.60 -15.42
C SER A 123 -16.11 -3.98 -15.70
N ASN A 124 -15.87 -3.65 -16.97
CA ASN A 124 -14.69 -2.87 -17.40
C ASN A 124 -14.98 -1.38 -17.56
N VAL A 125 -16.20 -0.93 -17.27
CA VAL A 125 -16.61 0.47 -17.49
C VAL A 125 -15.88 1.39 -16.52
N GLY A 126 -15.20 2.40 -17.08
CA GLY A 126 -14.45 3.44 -16.35
C GLY A 126 -13.12 3.00 -15.75
N ALA A 127 -12.95 1.70 -15.44
CA ALA A 127 -11.67 1.11 -15.07
C ALA A 127 -11.74 -0.43 -15.19
N ASN A 128 -10.73 -1.05 -15.80
CA ASN A 128 -10.66 -2.49 -16.03
C ASN A 128 -9.94 -3.21 -14.87
N PRO A 129 -10.64 -4.02 -14.05
CA PRO A 129 -10.03 -4.72 -12.91
C PRO A 129 -9.19 -5.94 -13.28
N GLY A 130 -9.21 -6.37 -14.55
CA GLY A 130 -8.50 -7.54 -15.06
C GLY A 130 -9.30 -8.84 -14.90
N ASN A 131 -8.60 -9.98 -14.83
CA ASN A 131 -9.22 -11.29 -14.67
C ASN A 131 -9.84 -11.46 -13.26
N MET A 132 -11.16 -11.71 -13.21
CA MET A 132 -11.94 -11.85 -11.99
C MET A 132 -12.30 -13.31 -11.63
N SER A 133 -11.58 -14.31 -12.18
CA SER A 133 -11.86 -15.74 -11.92
C SER A 133 -11.91 -16.09 -10.43
N VAL A 134 -10.91 -15.67 -9.66
CA VAL A 134 -10.81 -15.94 -8.21
C VAL A 134 -12.01 -15.35 -7.44
N PHE A 135 -12.45 -14.14 -7.83
CA PHE A 135 -13.64 -13.53 -7.24
C PHE A 135 -14.90 -14.31 -7.60
N ASN A 136 -15.06 -14.67 -8.88
CA ASN A 136 -16.24 -15.39 -9.35
C ASN A 136 -16.35 -16.79 -8.77
N GLU A 137 -15.24 -17.51 -8.65
CA GLU A 137 -15.18 -18.81 -7.98
C GLU A 137 -15.62 -18.71 -6.52
N ALA A 138 -15.02 -17.77 -5.76
CA ALA A 138 -15.40 -17.55 -4.37
C ALA A 138 -16.87 -17.09 -4.23
N TRP A 139 -17.34 -16.23 -5.12
CA TRP A 139 -18.74 -15.78 -5.14
C TRP A 139 -19.69 -16.95 -5.36
N ASN A 140 -19.39 -17.82 -6.32
CA ASN A 140 -20.23 -18.96 -6.66
C ASN A 140 -20.22 -20.02 -5.53
N GLU A 141 -19.08 -20.23 -4.87
CA GLU A 141 -18.96 -21.14 -3.72
C GLU A 141 -19.80 -20.66 -2.52
N MET A 142 -19.77 -19.35 -2.21
CA MET A 142 -20.49 -18.78 -1.08
C MET A 142 -21.99 -18.57 -1.36
N GLY A 143 -22.35 -18.37 -2.62
CA GLY A 143 -23.68 -17.94 -3.04
C GLY A 143 -23.87 -16.42 -3.00
N PRO A 144 -24.85 -15.87 -3.75
CA PRO A 144 -25.01 -14.43 -3.95
C PRO A 144 -25.15 -13.61 -2.67
N ASP A 145 -25.96 -14.06 -1.71
CA ASP A 145 -26.22 -13.29 -0.48
C ASP A 145 -24.98 -13.18 0.42
N ALA A 146 -24.28 -14.31 0.61
CA ALA A 146 -23.07 -14.35 1.42
C ALA A 146 -21.91 -13.60 0.74
N GLY A 147 -21.76 -13.74 -0.58
CA GLY A 147 -20.80 -12.99 -1.38
C GLY A 147 -21.05 -11.47 -1.30
N ALA A 148 -22.30 -11.06 -1.49
CA ALA A 148 -22.71 -9.66 -1.36
C ALA A 148 -22.47 -9.13 0.06
N ALA A 149 -22.77 -9.91 1.11
CA ALA A 149 -22.49 -9.52 2.49
C ALA A 149 -20.98 -9.31 2.74
N ARG A 150 -20.11 -10.11 2.14
CA ARG A 150 -18.65 -9.92 2.21
C ARG A 150 -18.19 -8.67 1.47
N VAL A 151 -18.68 -8.43 0.25
CA VAL A 151 -18.35 -7.21 -0.50
C VAL A 151 -18.82 -5.96 0.25
N ARG A 152 -20.04 -5.95 0.79
CA ARG A 152 -20.54 -4.83 1.61
C ARG A 152 -19.62 -4.56 2.80
N LYS A 153 -19.19 -5.59 3.53
CA LYS A 153 -18.23 -5.44 4.64
C LYS A 153 -16.88 -4.87 4.19
N ALA A 154 -16.35 -5.36 3.08
CA ALA A 154 -15.08 -4.88 2.54
C ALA A 154 -15.16 -3.39 2.14
N VAL A 155 -16.21 -3.01 1.41
CA VAL A 155 -16.42 -1.63 0.95
C VAL A 155 -16.72 -0.70 2.12
N GLU A 156 -17.55 -1.11 3.08
CA GLU A 156 -17.85 -0.30 4.27
C GLU A 156 -16.58 -0.08 5.10
N TYR A 157 -15.79 -1.13 5.32
CA TYR A 157 -14.51 -1.00 6.00
C TYR A 157 -13.55 -0.07 5.26
N LEU A 158 -13.39 -0.24 3.94
CA LEU A 158 -12.53 0.62 3.13
C LEU A 158 -12.93 2.09 3.16
N LEU A 159 -14.23 2.39 3.05
CA LEU A 159 -14.70 3.78 2.92
C LEU A 159 -14.92 4.45 4.27
N ARG A 160 -15.41 3.71 5.26
CA ARG A 160 -15.96 4.25 6.51
C ARG A 160 -15.46 3.55 7.78
N GLY A 161 -14.54 2.59 7.66
CA GLY A 161 -13.85 2.02 8.82
C GLY A 161 -13.09 3.08 9.63
N THR A 162 -13.15 2.94 10.96
CA THR A 162 -12.52 3.88 11.92
C THR A 162 -11.25 3.32 12.55
N SER A 163 -10.93 2.05 12.28
CA SER A 163 -9.75 1.37 12.83
C SER A 163 -9.10 0.43 11.80
N PRO A 164 -7.87 0.73 11.34
CA PRO A 164 -7.13 1.98 11.56
C PRO A 164 -7.85 3.18 10.93
N VAL A 165 -7.54 4.40 11.38
CA VAL A 165 -8.13 5.65 10.84
C VAL A 165 -7.70 5.85 9.38
N ASP A 166 -6.43 5.58 9.10
CA ASP A 166 -5.82 5.82 7.80
C ASP A 166 -6.39 4.90 6.71
N LEU A 167 -6.64 5.47 5.54
CA LEU A 167 -7.18 4.74 4.38
C LEU A 167 -6.16 3.74 3.84
N GLU A 168 -4.88 4.11 3.83
CA GLU A 168 -3.76 3.28 3.39
C GLU A 168 -3.71 1.94 4.14
N ASP A 169 -3.92 2.00 5.46
CA ASP A 169 -3.80 0.83 6.31
C ASP A 169 -5.05 -0.04 6.23
N ARG A 170 -6.23 0.55 6.07
CA ARG A 170 -7.47 -0.20 5.77
C ARG A 170 -7.41 -0.90 4.41
N LEU A 171 -6.91 -0.21 3.39
CA LEU A 171 -6.69 -0.77 2.06
C LEU A 171 -5.70 -1.93 2.12
N THR A 172 -4.57 -1.73 2.81
CA THR A 172 -3.56 -2.78 3.03
C THR A 172 -4.16 -4.00 3.71
N ALA A 173 -4.95 -3.79 4.77
CA ALA A 173 -5.53 -4.90 5.53
C ALA A 173 -6.48 -5.75 4.67
N LEU A 174 -7.28 -5.11 3.82
CA LEU A 174 -8.17 -5.81 2.88
C LEU A 174 -7.40 -6.54 1.78
N ILE A 175 -6.32 -5.96 1.26
CA ILE A 175 -5.48 -6.61 0.23
C ILE A 175 -4.80 -7.85 0.82
N ASN A 176 -4.20 -7.73 2.01
CA ASN A 176 -3.37 -8.76 2.64
C ASN A 176 -4.17 -9.78 3.47
N ASP A 177 -5.51 -9.71 3.49
CA ASP A 177 -6.37 -10.58 4.32
C ASP A 177 -6.04 -10.54 5.82
N THR A 178 -5.52 -9.43 6.33
CA THR A 178 -5.23 -9.27 7.77
C THR A 178 -6.44 -8.82 8.58
N THR A 179 -7.61 -8.71 7.94
CA THR A 179 -8.89 -8.32 8.54
C THR A 179 -10.00 -9.27 8.12
N PRO A 180 -10.97 -9.59 9.01
CA PRO A 180 -12.08 -10.50 8.68
C PRO A 180 -13.08 -9.91 7.67
N TYR A 181 -12.96 -8.63 7.32
CA TYR A 181 -13.88 -7.93 6.42
C TYR A 181 -13.63 -8.17 4.93
N GLY A 182 -12.55 -8.87 4.58
CA GLY A 182 -12.20 -9.16 3.18
C GLY A 182 -13.19 -10.06 2.45
N MET A 183 -13.14 -9.97 1.11
CA MET A 183 -13.77 -10.91 0.18
C MET A 183 -12.68 -11.48 -0.74
N LYS A 184 -12.59 -12.81 -0.83
CA LYS A 184 -11.61 -13.49 -1.70
C LYS A 184 -11.81 -13.03 -3.15
N GLY A 185 -10.71 -12.64 -3.80
CA GLY A 185 -10.73 -12.06 -5.16
C GLY A 185 -11.16 -10.58 -5.23
N PHE A 186 -11.78 -10.01 -4.19
CA PHE A 186 -12.08 -8.58 -4.10
C PHE A 186 -10.89 -7.83 -3.48
N LYS A 187 -9.83 -7.69 -4.27
CA LYS A 187 -8.51 -7.23 -3.82
C LYS A 187 -8.12 -5.90 -4.45
N GLU A 188 -6.82 -5.65 -4.56
CA GLU A 188 -6.22 -4.39 -4.99
C GLU A 188 -6.97 -3.70 -6.13
N SER A 189 -7.23 -4.39 -7.24
CA SER A 189 -7.85 -3.74 -8.41
C SER A 189 -9.29 -3.31 -8.14
N LEU A 190 -10.10 -4.14 -7.49
CA LEU A 190 -11.48 -3.83 -7.16
C LEU A 190 -11.61 -2.80 -6.04
N LEU A 191 -10.76 -2.89 -5.02
CA LEU A 191 -10.69 -1.90 -3.93
C LEU A 191 -10.26 -0.53 -4.45
N THR A 192 -9.27 -0.49 -5.34
CA THR A 192 -8.85 0.76 -5.99
C THR A 192 -9.96 1.30 -6.90
N LYS A 193 -10.68 0.43 -7.62
CA LYS A 193 -11.81 0.83 -8.46
C LYS A 193 -12.93 1.48 -7.64
N VAL A 194 -13.20 0.97 -6.44
CA VAL A 194 -14.13 1.62 -5.50
C VAL A 194 -13.66 3.04 -5.18
N LEU A 195 -12.37 3.23 -4.89
CA LEU A 195 -11.81 4.57 -4.62
C LEU A 195 -11.92 5.52 -5.82
N CYS A 196 -11.62 5.04 -7.04
CA CYS A 196 -11.77 5.83 -8.27
C CYS A 196 -13.21 6.30 -8.48
N ILE A 197 -14.21 5.46 -8.17
CA ILE A 197 -15.62 5.84 -8.34
C ILE A 197 -16.09 6.79 -7.23
N ILE A 198 -15.70 6.53 -5.99
CA ILE A 198 -16.17 7.34 -4.84
C ILE A 198 -15.47 8.69 -4.76
N TYR A 199 -14.20 8.75 -5.17
CA TYR A 199 -13.40 9.97 -5.18
C TYR A 199 -12.80 10.20 -6.58
N PRO A 200 -13.65 10.49 -7.58
CA PRO A 200 -13.26 10.57 -8.99
C PRO A 200 -12.25 11.68 -9.28
N ASP A 201 -12.21 12.71 -8.44
CA ASP A 201 -11.27 13.82 -8.58
C ASP A 201 -9.92 13.56 -7.89
N ARG A 202 -9.82 12.49 -7.09
CA ARG A 202 -8.63 12.17 -6.28
C ARG A 202 -7.81 11.00 -6.80
N TYR A 203 -8.41 10.07 -7.54
CA TYR A 203 -7.73 8.84 -7.94
C TYR A 203 -7.76 8.62 -9.44
N LEU A 204 -6.59 8.33 -10.01
CA LEU A 204 -6.41 7.85 -11.37
C LEU A 204 -7.01 6.45 -11.50
N THR A 205 -7.62 6.15 -12.64
CA THR A 205 -8.21 4.84 -12.99
C THR A 205 -7.13 3.82 -13.41
N ILE A 206 -6.02 3.80 -12.67
CA ILE A 206 -4.93 2.83 -12.76
C ILE A 206 -5.03 1.95 -11.52
N LEU A 207 -5.58 0.75 -11.68
CA LEU A 207 -6.10 -0.02 -10.55
C LEU A 207 -5.05 -0.83 -9.78
N LYS A 208 -3.84 -0.99 -10.32
CA LYS A 208 -2.76 -1.76 -9.69
C LYS A 208 -1.51 -0.92 -9.52
N TYR A 209 -0.74 -1.21 -8.47
CA TYR A 209 0.58 -0.64 -8.24
C TYR A 209 1.63 -1.28 -9.15
N THR A 210 1.60 -2.61 -9.29
CA THR A 210 2.53 -3.38 -10.13
C THR A 210 1.86 -3.98 -11.38
N GLY A 211 2.66 -4.66 -12.21
CA GLY A 211 2.25 -5.24 -13.49
C GLY A 211 2.59 -4.34 -14.67
N GLU A 212 2.46 -4.87 -15.89
CA GLU A 212 2.75 -4.14 -17.15
C GLU A 212 1.96 -2.84 -17.29
N ALA A 213 0.82 -2.79 -16.61
CA ALA A 213 -0.17 -1.74 -16.60
C ALA A 213 -0.22 -0.96 -15.26
N GLY A 214 0.69 -1.27 -14.34
CA GLY A 214 0.68 -0.72 -12.98
C GLY A 214 1.29 0.68 -12.90
N LYS A 215 1.00 1.38 -11.82
CA LYS A 215 1.56 2.70 -11.51
C LYS A 215 3.10 2.71 -11.57
N ARG A 216 3.76 1.65 -11.10
CA ARG A 216 5.23 1.50 -11.15
C ARG A 216 5.78 1.45 -12.57
N GLU A 217 5.13 0.71 -13.46
CA GLU A 217 5.58 0.65 -14.86
C GLU A 217 5.34 1.99 -15.55
N ILE A 218 4.16 2.58 -15.39
CA ILE A 218 3.83 3.90 -15.97
C ILE A 218 4.83 4.97 -15.52
N ALA A 219 5.16 5.02 -14.22
CA ALA A 219 6.13 5.95 -13.67
C ALA A 219 7.54 5.78 -14.28
N ARG A 220 7.96 4.52 -14.46
CA ARG A 220 9.23 4.16 -15.08
C ARG A 220 9.26 4.54 -16.56
N SER A 221 8.26 4.12 -17.35
CA SER A 221 8.26 4.33 -18.79
C SER A 221 8.26 5.82 -19.14
N LEU A 222 7.37 6.61 -18.52
CA LEU A 222 7.18 8.01 -18.87
C LEU A 222 8.22 8.96 -18.27
N TRP A 223 8.56 8.76 -16.99
CA TRP A 223 9.38 9.72 -16.25
C TRP A 223 10.71 9.15 -15.77
N GLY A 224 11.00 7.87 -16.02
CA GLY A 224 12.23 7.23 -15.53
C GLY A 224 12.28 7.08 -14.01
N ILE A 225 11.15 7.23 -13.31
CA ILE A 225 11.11 7.11 -11.85
C ILE A 225 10.94 5.64 -11.46
N GLU A 226 11.90 5.13 -10.70
CA GLU A 226 11.77 3.83 -10.05
C GLU A 226 10.93 3.94 -8.78
N LEU A 227 9.65 3.57 -8.88
CA LEU A 227 8.82 3.41 -7.69
C LEU A 227 9.29 2.19 -6.87
N PRO A 228 9.16 2.26 -5.53
CA PRO A 228 9.59 1.21 -4.62
C PRO A 228 9.05 -0.17 -4.97
N ASP A 229 9.89 -1.19 -4.83
CA ASP A 229 9.45 -2.56 -4.96
C ASP A 229 8.75 -3.03 -3.69
N PRO A 230 7.46 -3.47 -3.72
CA PRO A 230 6.74 -3.91 -2.53
C PRO A 230 7.47 -5.00 -1.74
N GLU A 231 8.29 -5.81 -2.39
CA GLU A 231 9.04 -6.90 -1.76
C GLU A 231 10.37 -6.45 -1.12
N ARG A 232 10.82 -5.21 -1.40
CA ARG A 232 12.13 -4.70 -0.97
C ARG A 232 12.04 -3.52 -0.02
N VAL A 233 10.85 -3.05 0.31
CA VAL A 233 10.65 -1.93 1.24
C VAL A 233 9.65 -2.30 2.32
N ASP A 234 9.80 -1.69 3.50
CA ASP A 234 8.88 -1.87 4.64
C ASP A 234 7.56 -1.07 4.49
N TRP A 235 7.21 -0.67 3.26
CA TRP A 235 6.04 0.17 3.00
C TRP A 235 4.84 -0.70 2.69
N THR A 236 3.70 -0.36 3.30
CA THR A 236 2.47 -1.11 3.06
C THR A 236 1.97 -0.89 1.64
N ILE A 237 1.37 -1.92 1.04
CA ILE A 237 0.87 -1.84 -0.34
C ILE A 237 -0.16 -0.71 -0.51
N GLY A 238 -0.99 -0.43 0.51
CA GLY A 238 -1.93 0.70 0.47
C GLY A 238 -1.21 2.05 0.38
N ARG A 239 -0.12 2.26 1.11
CA ARG A 239 0.71 3.48 0.99
C ARG A 239 1.31 3.58 -0.40
N LEU A 240 1.86 2.49 -0.94
CA LEU A 240 2.40 2.47 -2.29
C LEU A 240 1.34 2.84 -3.33
N ILE A 241 0.13 2.29 -3.25
CA ILE A 241 -0.98 2.60 -4.16
C ILE A 241 -1.38 4.09 -4.08
N LEU A 242 -1.59 4.62 -2.87
CA LEU A 242 -2.09 5.99 -2.71
C LEU A 242 -0.99 7.03 -2.99
N TRP A 243 0.23 6.83 -2.51
CA TRP A 243 1.31 7.81 -2.71
C TRP A 243 1.81 7.84 -4.14
N SER A 244 1.82 6.70 -4.84
CA SER A 244 2.12 6.71 -6.28
C SER A 244 1.00 7.36 -7.09
N ASN A 245 -0.27 7.23 -6.68
CA ASN A 245 -1.36 8.00 -7.29
C ASN A 245 -1.11 9.51 -7.16
N ASP A 246 -0.79 9.98 -5.96
CA ASP A 246 -0.55 11.41 -5.70
C ASP A 246 0.67 11.92 -6.48
N LEU A 247 1.74 11.13 -6.57
CA LEU A 247 2.92 11.45 -7.38
C LEU A 247 2.55 11.56 -8.86
N LEU A 248 1.82 10.58 -9.41
CA LEU A 248 1.42 10.58 -10.82
C LEU A 248 0.53 11.79 -11.14
N LEU A 249 -0.40 12.14 -10.25
CA LEU A 249 -1.22 13.35 -10.38
C LEU A 249 -0.36 14.62 -10.38
N ALA A 250 0.61 14.72 -9.48
CA ALA A 250 1.52 15.85 -9.41
C ALA A 250 2.40 15.98 -10.68
N LEU A 251 2.83 14.85 -11.25
CA LEU A 251 3.60 14.82 -12.50
C LEU A 251 2.76 15.16 -13.73
N LEU A 252 1.49 14.74 -13.73
CA LEU A 252 0.54 15.06 -14.79
C LEU A 252 0.22 16.56 -14.83
N GLY A 253 0.06 17.19 -13.67
CA GLY A 253 -0.36 18.59 -13.55
C GLY A 253 -1.73 18.87 -14.19
N ASP A 254 -2.01 20.15 -14.46
CA ASP A 254 -3.34 20.61 -14.88
C ASP A 254 -3.65 20.39 -16.37
N GLY A 255 -4.91 20.55 -16.77
CA GLY A 255 -5.33 20.56 -18.19
C GLY A 255 -6.12 19.33 -18.63
N PHE A 256 -6.18 18.28 -17.82
CA PHE A 256 -7.12 17.18 -18.04
C PHE A 256 -8.51 17.54 -17.51
N ARG A 257 -9.56 17.12 -18.22
CA ARG A 257 -10.96 17.35 -17.82
C ARG A 257 -11.33 16.67 -16.49
N HIS A 258 -10.79 15.48 -16.23
CA HIS A 258 -11.02 14.67 -15.03
C HIS A 258 -9.95 13.54 -14.95
N GLN A 259 -9.90 12.79 -13.84
CA GLN A 259 -8.83 11.80 -13.62
C GLN A 259 -8.87 10.59 -14.54
N GLN A 260 -10.04 10.23 -15.08
CA GLN A 260 -10.12 9.22 -16.12
C GLN A 260 -9.45 9.71 -17.43
N HIS A 261 -9.65 10.95 -17.85
CA HIS A 261 -8.98 11.51 -19.04
C HIS A 261 -7.46 11.57 -18.85
N ALA A 262 -7.01 11.90 -17.64
CA ALA A 262 -5.60 11.83 -17.28
C ALA A 262 -5.05 10.38 -17.32
N SER A 263 -5.85 9.41 -16.90
CA SER A 263 -5.47 8.00 -16.94
C SER A 263 -5.43 7.46 -18.37
N GLU A 264 -6.36 7.86 -19.23
CA GLU A 264 -6.35 7.55 -20.67
C GLU A 264 -5.09 8.06 -21.34
N PHE A 265 -4.63 9.27 -21.00
CA PHE A 265 -3.33 9.76 -21.42
C PHE A 265 -2.19 8.85 -20.94
N LEU A 266 -2.15 8.46 -19.66
CA LEU A 266 -1.09 7.61 -19.13
C LEU A 266 -1.02 6.26 -19.86
N TRP A 267 -2.17 5.66 -20.15
CA TRP A 267 -2.27 4.44 -20.94
C TRP A 267 -1.74 4.62 -22.36
N TRP A 268 -2.17 5.69 -23.03
CA TRP A 268 -1.76 6.01 -24.38
C TRP A 268 -0.26 6.35 -24.49
N ALA A 269 0.27 7.07 -23.50
CA ALA A 269 1.64 7.58 -23.51
C ALA A 269 2.65 6.50 -23.14
N LYS A 270 2.29 5.54 -22.26
CA LYS A 270 3.16 4.44 -21.85
C LYS A 270 3.74 3.66 -23.04
N ASP A 271 2.92 3.41 -24.06
CA ASP A 271 3.31 2.63 -25.24
C ASP A 271 4.09 3.47 -26.28
N LYS A 272 4.34 4.75 -26.01
CA LYS A 272 5.03 5.72 -26.88
C LYS A 272 6.30 6.31 -26.26
N ALA A 273 6.59 5.95 -25.01
CA ALA A 273 7.66 6.49 -24.19
C ALA A 273 9.01 5.81 -24.47
#